data_AF-A0A955WV10-F1
#
_entry.id   AF-A0A955WV10-F1
#
_cell.length_a   1.000
_cell.length_b   1.000
_cell.length_c   1.000
_cell.angle_alpha   90.00
_cell.angle_beta   90.00
_cell.angle_gamma   90.00
#
_symmetry.space_group_name_H-M   'P 1'
#
loop_
_entity.id
_entity.type
_entity.pdbx_description
1 polymer ?
#
loop_
_entity_poly.entity_id
_entity_poly.type
_entity_poly.pdbx_seq_one_letter_code
_entity_poly.pdbx_strand_id
1 'polypeptide(L)'
;MQELYEGIELTATQTEWICRGLLDLAAVDGIDESETELVKEFYRGTGEDADIAALRAAGFDVEKAAKVFQTGGKALVEAFLVSAYLLIYADGKHSDQERTRIGKYAEAMGVDATELESLHVKARLYLLEVFAETLRNREVVKAMGISELGLTEAQVSSLMED
;
A
#
# COMPACT_ATOMS: atom_id res chain seq x y z
N MET A 1 -8.04 -1.06 0.43
CA MET A 1 -7.16 -0.36 -0.54
C MET A 1 -7.89 0.69 -1.38
N GLN A 2 -9.08 0.43 -1.93
CA GLN A 2 -9.80 1.41 -2.77
C GLN A 2 -10.05 2.75 -2.06
N GLU A 3 -10.35 2.72 -0.77
CA GLU A 3 -10.53 3.92 0.08
C GLU A 3 -9.33 4.87 0.08
N LEU A 4 -8.10 4.37 -0.12
CA LEU A 4 -6.90 5.22 -0.21
C LEU A 4 -6.93 6.16 -1.42
N TYR A 5 -7.76 5.83 -2.41
CA TYR A 5 -7.91 6.57 -3.65
C TYR A 5 -9.24 7.35 -3.69
N GLU A 6 -9.98 7.40 -2.60
CA GLU A 6 -11.20 8.20 -2.52
C GLU A 6 -10.90 9.69 -2.79
N GLY A 7 -11.68 10.30 -3.70
CA GLY A 7 -11.44 11.67 -4.16
C GLY A 7 -10.30 11.82 -5.18
N ILE A 8 -9.65 10.73 -5.60
CA ILE A 8 -8.66 10.70 -6.69
C ILE A 8 -9.32 10.13 -7.94
N GLU A 9 -9.41 10.94 -9.01
CA GLU A 9 -9.84 10.45 -10.32
C GLU A 9 -8.70 9.67 -11.00
N LEU A 10 -8.77 8.34 -10.92
CA LEU A 10 -7.80 7.46 -11.56
C LEU A 10 -8.09 7.29 -13.05
N THR A 11 -7.09 7.57 -13.88
CA THR A 11 -7.08 7.17 -15.28
C THR A 11 -6.73 5.68 -15.43
N ALA A 12 -7.16 5.04 -16.52
CA ALA A 12 -6.78 3.65 -16.81
C ALA A 12 -5.27 3.43 -16.79
N THR A 13 -4.50 4.39 -17.34
CA THR A 13 -3.04 4.36 -17.29
C THR A 13 -2.51 4.36 -15.86
N GLN A 14 -3.03 5.22 -14.97
CA GLN A 14 -2.59 5.26 -13.58
C GLN A 14 -2.94 3.96 -12.84
N THR A 15 -4.15 3.44 -13.04
CA THR A 15 -4.58 2.15 -12.48
C THR A 15 -3.65 1.01 -12.91
N GLU A 16 -3.31 0.94 -14.20
CA GLU A 16 -2.39 -0.06 -14.73
C GLU A 16 -1.01 0.04 -14.05
N TRP A 17 -0.46 1.25 -13.94
CA TRP A 17 0.85 1.48 -13.32
C TRP A 17 0.86 1.18 -11.82
N ILE A 18 -0.23 1.46 -11.10
CA ILE A 18 -0.39 1.05 -9.70
C ILE A 18 -0.31 -0.46 -9.60
N CYS A 19 -1.11 -1.18 -10.37
CA CYS A 19 -1.16 -2.64 -10.31
C CYS A 19 0.18 -3.28 -10.68
N ARG A 20 0.85 -2.75 -11.70
CA ARG A 20 2.19 -3.20 -12.09
C ARG A 20 3.22 -2.97 -10.99
N GLY A 21 3.16 -1.84 -10.27
CA GLY A 21 4.04 -1.55 -9.15
C GLY A 21 3.82 -2.46 -7.95
N LEU A 22 2.56 -2.78 -7.65
CA LEU A 22 2.20 -3.75 -6.61
C LEU A 22 2.65 -5.17 -6.97
N LEU A 23 2.47 -5.58 -8.22
CA LEU A 23 2.92 -6.91 -8.70
C LEU A 23 4.44 -7.03 -8.78
N ASP A 24 5.14 -5.93 -9.07
CA ASP A 24 6.61 -5.89 -9.02
C ASP A 24 7.12 -6.00 -7.58
N LEU A 25 6.40 -5.38 -6.63
CA LEU A 25 6.72 -5.49 -5.20
C LEU A 25 6.53 -6.92 -4.68
N ALA A 26 5.36 -7.51 -4.91
CA ALA A 26 5.06 -8.91 -4.56
C ALA A 26 6.07 -9.91 -5.17
N ALA A 27 6.67 -9.57 -6.32
CA ALA A 27 7.65 -10.43 -6.97
C ALA A 27 9.04 -10.43 -6.32
N VAL A 28 9.30 -9.54 -5.33
CA VAL A 28 10.62 -9.39 -4.71
C VAL A 28 11.05 -10.63 -3.94
N ASP A 29 10.17 -11.20 -3.12
CA ASP A 29 10.39 -12.43 -2.35
C ASP A 29 9.47 -13.59 -2.75
N GLY A 30 8.50 -13.33 -3.63
CA GLY A 30 7.74 -14.34 -4.34
C GLY A 30 6.26 -14.13 -4.15
N ILE A 31 5.52 -14.07 -5.25
CA ILE A 31 4.11 -13.68 -5.24
C ILE A 31 3.25 -14.73 -4.53
N ASP A 32 2.48 -14.28 -3.55
CA ASP A 32 1.41 -15.04 -2.90
C ASP A 32 0.05 -14.84 -3.61
N GLU A 33 -0.86 -15.80 -3.43
CA GLU A 33 -2.22 -15.71 -3.97
C GLU A 33 -2.99 -14.54 -3.34
N SER A 34 -2.79 -14.27 -2.05
CA SER A 34 -3.45 -13.17 -1.33
C SER A 34 -3.09 -11.80 -1.90
N GLU A 35 -1.81 -11.56 -2.21
CA GLU A 35 -1.35 -10.32 -2.85
C GLU A 35 -1.93 -10.16 -4.25
N THR A 36 -1.98 -11.26 -5.01
CA THR A 36 -2.57 -11.26 -6.36
C THR A 36 -4.05 -10.91 -6.32
N GLU A 37 -4.81 -11.48 -5.38
CA GLU A 37 -6.22 -11.18 -5.18
C GLU A 37 -6.45 -9.73 -4.78
N LEU A 38 -5.60 -9.16 -3.92
CA LEU A 38 -5.64 -7.74 -3.56
C LEU A 38 -5.46 -6.83 -4.77
N VAL A 39 -4.51 -7.13 -5.66
CA VAL A 39 -4.33 -6.36 -6.90
C VAL A 39 -5.53 -6.51 -7.85
N LYS A 40 -6.09 -7.72 -7.98
CA LYS A 40 -7.30 -7.94 -8.79
C LYS A 40 -8.50 -7.17 -8.26
N GLU A 41 -8.69 -7.18 -6.93
CA GLU A 41 -9.78 -6.46 -6.28
C GLU A 41 -9.65 -4.95 -6.48
N PHE A 42 -8.43 -4.42 -6.38
CA PHE A 42 -8.17 -3.02 -6.68
C PHE A 42 -8.50 -2.67 -8.14
N TYR A 43 -8.00 -3.45 -9.10
CA TYR A 43 -8.26 -3.22 -10.53
C TYR A 43 -9.76 -3.31 -10.86
N ARG A 44 -10.46 -4.30 -10.29
CA ARG A 44 -11.91 -4.48 -10.45
C ARG A 44 -12.73 -3.32 -9.90
N GLY A 45 -12.23 -2.60 -8.91
CA GLY A 45 -12.80 -1.34 -8.44
C GLY A 45 -12.96 -0.28 -9.53
N THR A 46 -12.22 -0.41 -10.62
CA THR A 46 -12.28 0.51 -11.78
C THR A 46 -13.28 0.07 -12.86
N GLY A 47 -13.96 -1.06 -12.67
CA GLY A 47 -15.03 -1.56 -13.56
C GLY A 47 -14.57 -2.60 -14.60
N GLU A 48 -13.32 -3.04 -14.57
CA GLU A 48 -12.75 -4.04 -15.48
C GLU A 48 -12.06 -5.18 -14.72
N ASP A 49 -11.92 -6.37 -15.31
CA ASP A 49 -11.13 -7.45 -14.72
C ASP A 49 -9.65 -7.32 -15.12
N ALA A 50 -8.75 -7.48 -14.16
CA ALA A 50 -7.30 -7.48 -14.42
C ALA A 50 -6.83 -8.77 -15.09
N ASP A 51 -6.13 -8.67 -16.21
CA ASP A 51 -5.22 -9.72 -16.67
C ASP A 51 -3.88 -9.58 -15.94
N ILE A 52 -3.77 -10.22 -14.77
CA ILE A 52 -2.55 -10.20 -13.95
C ILE A 52 -1.33 -10.72 -14.71
N ALA A 53 -1.50 -11.72 -15.57
CA ALA A 53 -0.38 -12.26 -16.33
C ALA A 53 0.16 -11.23 -17.33
N ALA A 54 -0.74 -10.51 -18.02
CA ALA A 54 -0.36 -9.43 -18.91
C ALA A 54 0.29 -8.25 -18.16
N LEU A 55 -0.27 -7.84 -17.02
CA LEU A 55 0.29 -6.76 -16.19
C LEU A 55 1.71 -7.09 -15.72
N ARG A 56 1.95 -8.32 -15.27
CA ARG A 56 3.29 -8.79 -14.89
C ARG A 56 4.25 -8.81 -16.07
N ALA A 57 3.81 -9.33 -17.22
CA ALA A 57 4.64 -9.39 -18.43
C ALA A 57 5.03 -8.00 -18.93
N ALA A 58 4.19 -6.99 -18.72
CA ALA A 58 4.51 -5.59 -19.03
C ALA A 58 5.62 -5.02 -18.12
N GLY A 59 5.89 -5.63 -16.96
CA GLY A 59 6.93 -5.25 -15.99
C GLY A 59 6.66 -3.90 -15.30
N PHE A 60 7.55 -3.44 -14.44
CA PHE A 60 7.44 -2.13 -13.80
C PHE A 60 8.74 -1.33 -13.94
N ASP A 61 8.64 -0.19 -14.63
CA ASP A 61 9.73 0.78 -14.77
C ASP A 61 9.44 1.96 -13.85
N VAL A 62 10.21 2.07 -12.76
CA VAL A 62 9.98 3.04 -11.69
C VAL A 62 10.06 4.49 -12.18
N GLU A 63 10.93 4.79 -13.15
CA GLU A 63 11.10 6.15 -13.69
C GLU A 63 9.91 6.55 -14.57
N LYS A 64 9.35 5.59 -15.32
CA LYS A 64 8.12 5.82 -16.08
C LYS A 64 6.92 5.94 -15.15
N ALA A 65 6.83 5.09 -14.14
CA ALA A 65 5.77 5.14 -13.13
C ALA A 65 5.74 6.49 -12.42
N ALA A 66 6.90 6.99 -11.99
CA ALA A 66 7.03 8.30 -11.34
C ALA A 66 6.44 9.42 -12.20
N LYS A 67 6.73 9.45 -13.51
CA LYS A 67 6.15 10.44 -14.44
C LYS A 67 4.64 10.32 -14.54
N VAL A 68 4.09 9.10 -14.56
CA VAL A 68 2.65 8.87 -14.60
C VAL A 68 2.00 9.35 -13.30
N PHE A 69 2.56 9.01 -12.13
CA PHE A 69 1.97 9.40 -10.85
C PHE A 69 2.07 10.90 -10.59
N GLN A 70 3.13 11.57 -11.04
CA GLN A 70 3.24 13.03 -10.98
C GLN A 70 2.07 13.76 -11.67
N THR A 71 1.45 13.15 -12.70
CA THR A 71 0.25 13.74 -13.34
C THR A 71 -0.99 13.72 -12.45
N GLY A 72 -1.09 12.77 -11.51
CA GLY A 72 -2.16 12.72 -10.51
C GLY A 72 -1.84 13.47 -9.22
N GLY A 73 -0.66 14.11 -9.14
CA GLY A 73 -0.24 14.89 -8.00
C GLY A 73 0.16 14.07 -6.76
N LYS A 74 0.37 14.78 -5.65
CA LYS A 74 0.93 14.21 -4.41
C LYS A 74 0.04 13.12 -3.80
N ALA A 75 -1.28 13.33 -3.81
CA ALA A 75 -2.23 12.38 -3.22
C ALA A 75 -2.17 10.99 -3.86
N LEU A 76 -1.96 10.93 -5.19
CA LEU A 76 -1.81 9.67 -5.92
C LEU A 76 -0.52 8.92 -5.50
N VAL A 77 0.59 9.64 -5.36
CA VAL A 77 1.86 9.07 -4.90
C VAL A 77 1.73 8.53 -3.48
N GLU A 78 1.12 9.30 -2.57
CA GLU A 78 0.88 8.87 -1.19
C GLU A 78 -0.01 7.62 -1.14
N ALA A 79 -1.11 7.61 -1.89
CA ALA A 79 -2.02 6.47 -1.96
C ALA A 79 -1.33 5.20 -2.48
N PHE A 80 -0.48 5.34 -3.51
CA PHE A 80 0.32 4.23 -4.04
C PHE A 80 1.32 3.68 -3.02
N LEU A 81 2.09 4.54 -2.34
CA LEU A 81 3.09 4.10 -1.37
C LEU A 81 2.45 3.48 -0.12
N VAL A 82 1.30 4.00 0.33
CA VAL A 82 0.53 3.36 1.42
C VAL A 82 -0.01 2.01 0.96
N SER A 83 -0.53 1.91 -0.26
CA SER A 83 -0.99 0.62 -0.83
C SER A 83 0.14 -0.40 -0.93
N ALA A 84 1.35 0.03 -1.31
CA ALA A 84 2.54 -0.81 -1.32
C ALA A 84 2.89 -1.35 0.07
N TYR A 85 2.82 -0.52 1.12
CA TYR A 85 2.99 -1.01 2.48
C TYR A 85 1.89 -1.95 2.92
N LEU A 86 0.62 -1.67 2.60
CA LEU A 86 -0.48 -2.58 2.93
C LEU A 86 -0.35 -3.95 2.24
N LEU A 87 0.15 -3.97 1.00
CA LEU A 87 0.36 -5.21 0.26
C LEU A 87 1.34 -6.13 0.98
N ILE A 88 2.51 -5.62 1.40
CA ILE A 88 3.54 -6.43 2.08
C ILE A 88 3.13 -6.86 3.50
N TYR A 89 2.02 -6.31 4.02
CA TYR A 89 1.43 -6.75 5.27
C TYR A 89 0.35 -7.83 5.09
N ALA A 90 -0.13 -8.05 3.86
CA ALA A 90 -1.27 -8.91 3.58
C ALA A 90 -1.04 -10.38 3.98
N ASP A 91 0.17 -10.89 3.77
CA ASP A 91 0.55 -12.27 4.06
C ASP A 91 1.21 -12.43 5.46
N GLY A 92 1.40 -11.32 6.18
CA GLY A 92 2.04 -11.25 7.49
C GLY A 92 3.57 -11.41 7.47
N LYS A 93 4.22 -11.43 6.30
CA LYS A 93 5.67 -11.59 6.14
C LYS A 93 6.24 -10.50 5.24
N HIS A 94 6.57 -9.36 5.84
CA HIS A 94 7.32 -8.34 5.12
C HIS A 94 8.83 -8.53 5.30
N SER A 95 9.60 -8.38 4.23
CA SER A 95 11.05 -8.49 4.21
C SER A 95 11.75 -7.14 4.08
N ASP A 96 13.02 -7.07 4.48
CA ASP A 96 13.86 -5.88 4.27
C ASP A 96 14.03 -5.56 2.77
N GLN A 97 13.89 -6.57 1.90
CA GLN A 97 14.01 -6.41 0.46
C GLN A 97 12.81 -5.64 -0.11
N GLU A 98 11.59 -5.97 0.32
CA GLU A 98 10.38 -5.25 -0.07
C GLU A 98 10.40 -3.81 0.45
N ARG A 99 10.80 -3.60 1.72
CA ARG A 99 10.97 -2.25 2.27
C ARG A 99 11.98 -1.43 1.47
N THR A 100 13.09 -2.06 1.08
CA THR A 100 14.10 -1.44 0.19
C THR A 100 13.50 -1.12 -1.18
N ARG A 101 12.62 -1.98 -1.71
CA ARG A 101 11.94 -1.76 -2.99
C ARG A 101 10.97 -0.58 -2.93
N ILE A 102 10.18 -0.47 -1.87
CA ILE A 102 9.31 0.70 -1.61
C ILE A 102 10.14 1.98 -1.50
N GLY A 103 11.30 1.93 -0.82
CA GLY A 103 12.23 3.07 -0.74
C GLY A 103 12.69 3.55 -2.12
N LYS A 104 12.96 2.64 -3.06
CA LYS A 104 13.29 3.01 -4.45
C LYS A 104 12.12 3.65 -5.19
N TYR A 105 10.89 3.23 -4.91
CA TYR A 105 9.70 3.87 -5.49
C TYR A 105 9.56 5.30 -4.98
N ALA A 106 9.69 5.48 -3.66
CA ALA A 106 9.60 6.78 -3.01
C ALA A 106 10.66 7.75 -3.54
N GLU A 107 11.92 7.31 -3.64
CA GLU A 107 13.02 8.10 -4.19
C GLU A 107 12.72 8.60 -5.62
N ALA A 108 12.29 7.69 -6.51
CA ALA A 108 11.94 8.06 -7.89
C ALA A 108 10.74 9.02 -7.96
N MET A 109 9.84 8.97 -6.99
CA MET A 109 8.66 9.84 -6.90
C MET A 109 8.95 11.16 -6.16
N GLY A 110 10.17 11.35 -5.65
CA GLY A 110 10.57 12.55 -4.92
C GLY A 110 10.05 12.62 -3.48
N VAL A 111 9.71 11.47 -2.89
CA VAL A 111 9.29 11.34 -1.49
C VAL A 111 10.52 11.07 -0.64
N ASP A 112 10.77 11.94 0.35
CA ASP A 112 11.92 11.79 1.24
C ASP A 112 11.70 10.71 2.32
N ALA A 113 12.76 10.33 3.03
CA ALA A 113 12.69 9.28 4.03
C ALA A 113 11.78 9.61 5.23
N THR A 114 11.64 10.88 5.60
CA THR A 114 10.78 11.31 6.71
C THR A 114 9.31 11.22 6.31
N GLU A 115 9.01 11.67 5.09
CA GLU A 115 7.69 11.53 4.51
C GLU A 115 7.33 10.05 4.30
N LEU A 116 8.25 9.25 3.81
CA LEU A 116 8.04 7.81 3.61
C LEU A 116 7.73 7.08 4.93
N GLU A 117 8.46 7.37 6.01
CA GLU A 117 8.15 6.82 7.34
C GLU A 117 6.75 7.25 7.80
N SER A 118 6.34 8.49 7.51
CA SER A 118 5.00 8.97 7.85
C SER A 118 3.91 8.19 7.08
N LEU A 119 4.14 7.86 5.82
CA LEU A 119 3.25 7.01 5.02
C LEU A 119 3.24 5.56 5.53
N HIS A 120 4.38 5.06 6.01
CA HIS A 120 4.46 3.74 6.63
C HIS A 120 3.67 3.67 7.94
N VAL A 121 3.75 4.71 8.78
CA VAL A 121 2.88 4.87 9.97
C VAL A 121 1.41 4.88 9.56
N LYS A 122 1.05 5.63 8.50
CA LYS A 122 -0.33 5.70 8.00
C LYS A 122 -0.85 4.32 7.58
N ALA A 123 -0.05 3.52 6.87
CA ALA A 123 -0.42 2.16 6.50
C ALA A 123 -0.71 1.27 7.72
N ARG A 124 0.14 1.37 8.75
CA ARG A 124 -0.05 0.61 10.00
C ARG A 124 -1.27 1.04 10.80
N LEU A 125 -1.56 2.35 10.82
CA LEU A 125 -2.80 2.85 11.44
C LEU A 125 -4.04 2.33 10.72
N TYR A 126 -4.02 2.32 9.38
CA TYR A 126 -5.11 1.77 8.57
C TYR A 126 -5.34 0.27 8.87
N LEU A 127 -4.28 -0.54 8.97
CA LEU A 127 -4.42 -1.95 9.38
C LEU A 127 -5.03 -2.09 10.77
N LEU A 128 -4.60 -1.25 11.70
CA LEU A 128 -5.11 -1.28 13.06
C LEU A 128 -6.60 -0.92 13.13
N GLU A 129 -7.06 0.01 12.30
CA GLU A 129 -8.47 0.38 12.17
C GLU A 129 -9.32 -0.80 11.69
N VAL A 130 -8.90 -1.47 10.61
CA VAL A 130 -9.56 -2.70 10.11
C VAL A 130 -9.61 -3.80 11.18
N PHE A 131 -8.52 -3.96 11.95
CA PHE A 131 -8.52 -4.89 13.07
C PHE A 131 -9.43 -4.44 14.21
N ALA A 132 -9.56 -3.15 14.48
CA ALA A 132 -10.44 -2.63 15.52
C ALA A 132 -11.93 -2.87 15.20
N GLU A 133 -12.31 -2.74 13.93
CA GLU A 133 -13.66 -3.08 13.45
C GLU A 133 -13.97 -4.58 13.63
N THR A 134 -12.97 -5.42 13.41
CA THR A 134 -13.13 -6.87 13.47
C THR A 134 -13.02 -7.42 14.90
N LEU A 135 -12.07 -6.90 15.68
CA LEU A 135 -11.75 -7.34 17.04
C LEU A 135 -12.50 -6.48 18.05
N ARG A 136 -13.54 -7.04 18.66
CA ARG A 136 -14.38 -6.37 19.68
C ARG A 136 -13.68 -6.13 21.03
N ASN A 137 -12.35 -6.19 21.09
CA ASN A 137 -11.56 -6.03 22.32
C ASN A 137 -10.48 -4.97 22.14
N ARG A 138 -10.70 -3.79 22.73
CA ARG A 138 -9.81 -2.62 22.61
C ARG A 138 -8.41 -2.86 23.18
N GLU A 139 -8.27 -3.68 24.22
CA GLU A 139 -6.96 -4.01 24.79
C GLU A 139 -6.13 -4.87 23.83
N VAL A 140 -6.78 -5.79 23.10
CA VAL A 140 -6.12 -6.62 22.09
C VAL A 140 -5.68 -5.77 20.90
N VAL A 141 -6.54 -4.87 20.43
CA VAL A 141 -6.22 -3.91 19.37
C VAL A 141 -5.04 -3.04 19.80
N LYS A 142 -5.07 -2.49 21.03
CA LYS A 142 -3.96 -1.68 21.56
C LYS A 142 -2.65 -2.46 21.62
N ALA A 143 -2.69 -3.69 22.14
CA ALA A 143 -1.51 -4.54 22.20
C ALA A 143 -0.95 -4.84 20.81
N MET A 144 -1.80 -5.15 19.84
CA MET A 144 -1.41 -5.42 18.45
C MET A 144 -0.77 -4.20 17.79
N GLY A 145 -1.35 -3.02 17.95
CA GLY A 145 -0.79 -1.77 17.41
C GLY A 145 0.63 -1.50 17.90
N ILE A 146 0.88 -1.72 19.20
CA ILE A 146 2.20 -1.45 19.79
C ILE A 146 3.20 -2.57 19.48
N SER A 147 2.84 -3.82 19.73
CA SER A 147 3.78 -4.95 19.69
C SER A 147 4.03 -5.49 18.29
N GLU A 148 3.01 -5.56 17.44
CA GLU A 148 3.11 -6.15 16.11
C GLU A 148 3.32 -5.10 15.03
N LEU A 149 2.66 -3.95 15.15
CA LEU A 149 2.76 -2.86 14.16
C LEU A 149 3.83 -1.81 14.54
N GLY A 150 4.34 -1.83 15.77
CA GLY A 150 5.38 -0.87 16.21
C GLY A 150 4.88 0.58 16.23
N LEU A 151 3.58 0.79 16.44
CA LEU A 151 3.00 2.12 16.65
C LEU A 151 3.24 2.58 18.09
N THR A 152 3.33 3.89 18.27
CA THR A 152 3.42 4.51 19.59
C THR A 152 2.07 4.47 20.31
N GLU A 153 2.09 4.52 21.65
CA GLU A 153 0.86 4.58 22.45
C GLU A 153 0.00 5.81 22.10
N ALA A 154 0.63 6.94 21.75
CA ALA A 154 -0.08 8.15 21.34
C ALA A 154 -0.85 7.95 20.01
N GLN A 155 -0.21 7.31 19.02
CA GLN A 155 -0.83 6.99 17.74
C GLN A 155 -2.02 6.04 17.90
N VAL A 156 -1.85 5.00 18.71
CA VAL A 156 -2.91 4.02 18.96
C VAL A 156 -4.08 4.65 19.74
N SER A 157 -3.78 5.46 20.75
CA SER A 157 -4.83 6.12 21.56
C SER A 157 -5.66 7.08 20.71
N SER A 158 -5.01 7.87 19.84
CA SER A 158 -5.71 8.78 18.92
C SER A 158 -6.71 8.07 18.01
N LEU A 159 -6.40 6.86 17.54
CA LEU A 159 -7.30 6.06 16.71
C LEU A 159 -8.51 5.52 17.49
N MET A 160 -8.36 5.33 18.81
CA MET A 160 -9.39 4.74 19.69
C MET A 160 -10.27 5.80 20.36
N GLU A 161 -9.99 7.09 20.19
CA GLU A 161 -10.79 8.17 20.79
C GLU A 161 -11.99 8.58 19.93
N ASP A 162 -12.02 8.15 18.66
CA ASP A 162 -13.16 8.26 17.73
C ASP A 162 -14.15 7.08 17.88
#